data_AF-A0A4V2B0Z6-F1
#
_entry.id   AF-A0A4V2B0Z6-F1
#
_cell.length_a   1.000
_cell.length_b   1.000
_cell.length_c   1.000
_cell.angle_alpha   90.00
_cell.angle_beta   90.00
_cell.angle_gamma   90.00
#
_symmetry.space_group_name_H-M   'P 1'
#
loop_
_entity.id
_entity.type
_entity.pdbx_description
1 polymer ?
#
loop_
_entity_poly.entity_id
_entity_poly.type
_entity_poly.pdbx_seq_one_letter_code
_entity_poly.pdbx_strand_id
1 'polypeptide(L)' 'KPLARTMYKTMKIGQVIPRELFTAIAQVLSYVYKLKRRTKL' A
#
# COMPACT_ATOMS: atom_id res chain seq x y z
N LYS A 1 -11.74 3.95 -0.97
CA LYS A 1 -11.11 3.34 -2.17
C LYS A 1 -10.35 4.34 -3.11
N PRO A 2 -9.74 5.45 -2.65
CA PRO A 2 -9.01 6.36 -3.55
C PRO A 2 -7.59 5.89 -3.89
N LEU A 3 -6.85 5.33 -2.92
CA LEU A 3 -5.41 5.04 -3.07
C LEU A 3 -5.08 4.16 -4.28
N ALA A 4 -5.76 3.02 -4.44
CA ALA A 4 -5.52 2.11 -5.56
C ALA A 4 -5.82 2.76 -6.92
N ARG A 5 -6.87 3.59 -7.00
CA ARG A 5 -7.24 4.29 -8.23
C ARG A 5 -6.23 5.39 -8.57
N THR A 6 -5.73 6.11 -7.57
CA THR A 6 -4.67 7.11 -7.76
C THR A 6 -3.40 6.44 -8.26
N MET A 7 -2.93 5.39 -7.57
CA MET A 7 -1.73 4.66 -7.96
C MET A 7 -1.83 4.11 -9.39
N TYR A 8 -2.99 3.55 -9.78
CA TYR A 8 -3.19 3.03 -11.14
C TYR A 8 -3.12 4.12 -12.21
N LYS A 9 -3.60 5.34 -11.91
CA LYS A 9 -3.59 6.46 -12.86
C LYS A 9 -2.24 7.17 -12.94
N THR A 10 -1.50 7.24 -11.83
CA THR A 10 -0.32 8.11 -11.74
C THR A 10 1.02 7.35 -11.76
N MET A 11 1.02 6.03 -11.56
CA MET A 11 2.24 5.23 -11.45
C MET A 11 2.30 4.14 -12.51
N LYS A 12 3.52 3.84 -12.97
CA LYS A 12 3.81 2.69 -13.85
C LYS A 12 4.52 1.57 -13.08
N ILE A 13 4.45 0.37 -13.63
CA ILE A 13 5.18 -0.78 -13.09
C ILE A 13 6.70 -0.50 -13.16
N GLY A 14 7.43 -0.88 -12.11
CA GLY A 14 8.87 -0.61 -11.96
C GLY A 14 9.21 0.80 -11.48
N GLN A 15 8.22 1.70 -11.37
CA GLN A 15 8.43 3.04 -10.83
C GLN A 15 8.53 3.00 -9.30
N VAL A 16 9.45 3.80 -8.76
CA VAL A 16 9.55 4.03 -7.31
C VAL A 16 8.30 4.77 -6.81
N ILE A 17 7.86 4.41 -5.61
CA ILE A 17 6.73 5.06 -4.95
C ILE A 17 7.05 6.54 -4.66
N PRO A 18 6.17 7.50 -5.00
CA PRO A 18 6.29 8.90 -4.59
C PRO A 18 6.23 9.09 -3.07
N ARG A 19 7.01 10.03 -2.53
CA ARG A 19 7.11 10.27 -1.08
C ARG A 19 5.78 10.62 -0.41
N GLU A 20 4.91 11.32 -1.12
CA GLU A 20 3.55 11.67 -0.68
C GLU A 20 2.65 10.45 -0.40
N LEU A 21 2.95 9.29 -1.00
CA LEU A 21 2.19 8.05 -0.82
C LEU A 21 2.79 7.12 0.26
N PHE A 22 3.94 7.46 0.84
CA PHE A 22 4.64 6.58 1.79
C PHE A 22 3.79 6.22 3.00
N THR A 23 3.19 7.21 3.66
CA THR A 23 2.36 6.99 4.85
C THR A 23 1.17 6.10 4.54
N ALA A 24 0.49 6.34 3.41
CA ALA A 24 -0.69 5.57 3.02
C ALA A 24 -0.34 4.10 2.73
N ILE A 25 0.77 3.84 2.03
CA ILE A 25 1.21 2.48 1.73
C ILE A 25 1.73 1.78 3.00
N ALA A 26 2.45 2.48 3.87
CA ALA A 26 2.92 1.93 5.15
C ALA A 26 1.75 1.45 6.03
N GLN A 27 0.64 2.18 6.06
CA GLN A 27 -0.58 1.77 6.76
C GLN A 27 -1.19 0.48 6.17
N VAL A 28 -1.25 0.38 4.84
CA VAL A 28 -1.73 -0.84 4.16
C VAL A 28 -0.84 -2.04 4.48
N LEU A 29 0.48 -1.88 4.39
CA LEU A 29 1.44 -2.94 4.73
C LEU A 29 1.28 -3.37 6.19
N SER A 30 1.21 -2.42 7.12
CA SER A 30 0.98 -2.69 8.55
C SER A 30 -0.30 -3.51 8.78
N TYR A 31 -1.39 -3.13 8.11
CA TYR A 31 -2.65 -3.86 8.20
C TYR A 31 -2.53 -5.30 7.68
N VAL A 32 -1.92 -5.50 6.51
CA VAL A 32 -1.71 -6.83 5.92
C VAL A 32 -0.83 -7.70 6.82
N TYR A 33 0.25 -7.15 7.39
CA TYR A 33 1.10 -7.89 8.32
C TYR A 33 0.38 -8.29 9.60
N LYS A 34 -0.42 -7.38 10.17
CA LYS A 34 -1.25 -7.69 11.35
C LYS A 34 -2.28 -8.77 11.03
N LEU A 35 -2.93 -8.69 9.88
CA LEU A 35 -3.91 -9.69 9.44
C LEU A 35 -3.23 -11.06 9.26
N LYS A 36 -2.10 -11.12 8.55
CA LYS A 36 -1.32 -12.35 8.36
C LYS A 36 -0.88 -12.98 9.68
N ARG A 37 -0.53 -12.17 10.68
CA ARG A 37 -0.19 -12.67 12.03
C ARG A 37 -1.40 -13.29 12.74
N ARG A 38 -2.60 -12.73 12.56
CA ARG A 38 -3.85 -13.25 13.15
C ARG A 38 -4.28 -14.57 12.51
N THR A 39 -4.10 -14.72 11.21
CA THR A 39 -4.48 -15.94 10.46
C THR A 39 -3.51 -17.12 10.68
N LYS A 40 -2.37 -16.89 11.36
CA LYS A 40 -1.37 -17.93 11.66
C LYS A 40 -1.55 -18.58 13.04
N LEU A 41 -2.61 -18.20 13.76
CA LEU A 41 -3.08 -18.78 15.02
C LEU A 41 -4.23 -19.74 14.72
#